data_AF-A0A0U4EAL5-F1
#
_entry.id   AF-A0A0U4EAL5-F1
#
_cell.length_a   1.000
_cell.length_b   1.000
_cell.length_c   1.000
_cell.angle_alpha   90.00
_cell.angle_beta   90.00
_cell.angle_gamma   90.00
#
_symmetry.space_group_name_H-M   'P 1'
#
loop_
_entity.id
_entity.type
_entity.pdbx_description
1 polymer ?
#
loop_
_entity_poly.entity_id
_entity_poly.type
_entity_poly.pdbx_seq_one_letter_code
_entity_poly.pdbx_strand_id
1 'polypeptide(L)'
;AAMRAHDRSRSIWAFIGLAVRLARGIGLHRDGTGLHRDGSKEPFDLEMRRRIWWTLIVLDTRASEDRGTETMITDGSFDTKMPANINDEDISINSKTLPVDRLGFTSMTFACITMTVSGIGLRMNFVPTRLDAPVLTTEQKEQMIKGFTDKVDSTYVTCSDPNDPRLWWFSRVSRLLSLKLWLATQYPLQRRKSTNRVLPRGQSLRTAMAFL
;
A
#
# COMPACT_ATOMS: atom_id res chain seq x y z
N ALA A 1 9.32 -9.14 24.02
CA ALA A 1 8.14 -8.85 23.18
C ALA A 1 8.00 -7.34 23.10
N ALA A 2 8.32 -6.73 21.96
CA ALA A 2 8.11 -5.28 21.78
C ALA A 2 6.60 -5.01 21.79
N MET A 3 6.13 -4.08 22.63
CA MET A 3 4.72 -3.67 22.67
C MET A 3 4.32 -3.13 21.30
N ARG A 4 3.49 -3.90 20.58
CA ARG A 4 2.94 -3.50 19.26
C ARG A 4 1.56 -2.85 19.36
N ALA A 5 1.05 -2.60 20.56
CA ALA A 5 -0.29 -2.02 20.76
C ALA A 5 -0.16 -0.58 21.28
N HIS A 6 -0.37 0.40 20.39
CA HIS A 6 -0.55 1.81 20.78
C HIS A 6 -1.94 2.06 21.42
N ASP A 7 -2.88 1.11 21.25
CA ASP A 7 -4.19 1.07 21.89
C ASP A 7 -4.50 -0.36 22.37
N ARG A 8 -4.85 -0.53 23.66
CA ARG A 8 -5.22 -1.83 24.23
C ARG A 8 -6.60 -2.30 23.75
N SER A 9 -7.41 -1.39 23.19
CA SER A 9 -8.74 -1.71 22.70
C SER A 9 -8.73 -2.51 21.40
N ARG A 10 -9.61 -3.52 21.30
CA ARG A 10 -9.84 -4.26 20.05
C ARG A 10 -10.86 -3.56 19.13
N SER A 11 -11.42 -2.43 19.55
CA SER A 11 -12.49 -1.74 18.83
C SER A 11 -12.07 -1.31 17.43
N ILE A 12 -10.86 -0.75 17.27
CA ILE A 12 -10.36 -0.29 15.95
C ILE A 12 -10.33 -1.44 14.93
N TRP A 13 -9.80 -2.60 15.33
CA TRP A 13 -9.74 -3.77 14.45
C TRP A 13 -11.13 -4.30 14.09
N ALA A 14 -12.05 -4.31 15.06
CA ALA A 14 -13.43 -4.70 14.81
C ALA A 14 -14.15 -3.73 13.84
N PHE A 15 -13.95 -2.42 14.01
CA PHE A 15 -14.54 -1.42 13.12
C PHE A 15 -13.97 -1.48 11.70
N ILE A 16 -12.67 -1.72 11.55
CA ILE A 16 -12.06 -1.96 10.23
C ILE A 16 -12.70 -3.18 9.58
N GLY A 17 -12.87 -4.29 10.31
CA GLY A 17 -13.52 -5.48 9.77
C GLY A 17 -14.98 -5.24 9.34
N LEU A 18 -15.74 -4.46 10.11
CA LEU A 18 -17.09 -4.05 9.73
C LEU A 18 -17.07 -3.17 8.47
N ALA A 19 -16.19 -2.16 8.43
CA ALA A 19 -16.07 -1.25 7.29
C ALA A 19 -15.69 -2.00 5.99
N VAL A 20 -14.75 -2.95 6.05
CA VAL A 20 -14.38 -3.80 4.92
C VAL A 20 -15.58 -4.63 4.43
N ARG A 21 -16.38 -5.17 5.35
CA ARG A 21 -17.58 -5.96 4.99
C ARG A 21 -18.64 -5.09 4.30
N LEU A 22 -18.91 -3.90 4.83
CA LEU A 22 -19.85 -2.95 4.23
C LEU A 22 -19.35 -2.49 2.85
N ALA A 23 -18.07 -2.14 2.73
CA ALA A 23 -17.43 -1.74 1.48
C ALA A 23 -17.51 -2.83 0.41
N ARG A 24 -17.33 -4.10 0.79
CA ARG A 24 -17.54 -5.24 -0.11
C ARG A 24 -19.00 -5.36 -0.53
N GLY A 25 -19.94 -5.20 0.41
CA GLY A 25 -21.39 -5.24 0.14
C GLY A 25 -21.87 -4.22 -0.89
N ILE A 26 -21.28 -3.01 -0.91
CA ILE A 26 -21.58 -1.97 -1.91
C ILE A 26 -20.64 -1.99 -3.14
N GLY A 27 -19.81 -3.03 -3.25
CA GLY A 27 -18.96 -3.28 -4.42
C GLY A 27 -17.73 -2.36 -4.56
N LEU A 28 -17.16 -1.81 -3.48
CA LEU A 28 -15.93 -0.97 -3.57
C LEU A 28 -14.67 -1.75 -3.94
N HIS A 29 -14.66 -3.06 -3.71
CA HIS A 29 -13.59 -3.98 -4.10
C HIS A 29 -13.52 -4.25 -5.61
N ARG A 30 -14.48 -3.70 -6.37
CA ARG A 30 -14.52 -3.72 -7.82
C ARG A 30 -14.27 -2.31 -8.35
N ASP A 31 -13.35 -2.14 -9.28
CA ASP A 31 -12.92 -0.83 -9.78
C ASP A 31 -14.08 -0.02 -10.37
N GLY A 32 -15.10 -0.70 -10.90
CA GLY A 32 -16.24 -0.01 -11.51
C GLY A 32 -16.01 0.42 -12.95
N THR A 33 -14.79 0.34 -13.49
CA THR A 33 -14.51 0.72 -14.88
C THR A 33 -15.30 -0.16 -15.84
N GLY A 34 -16.16 0.46 -16.66
CA GLY A 34 -16.97 -0.23 -17.65
C GLY A 34 -18.26 -0.87 -17.12
N LEU A 35 -18.56 -0.79 -15.82
CA LEU A 35 -19.77 -1.37 -15.22
C LEU A 35 -21.05 -0.56 -15.48
N HIS A 36 -20.93 0.63 -16.06
CA HIS A 36 -22.08 1.45 -16.47
C HIS A 36 -21.87 1.92 -17.91
N ARG A 37 -22.55 1.24 -18.85
CA ARG A 37 -22.55 1.55 -20.29
C ARG A 37 -23.33 2.83 -20.64
N ASP A 38 -23.99 3.45 -19.66
CA ASP A 38 -24.87 4.62 -19.81
C ASP A 38 -24.21 5.94 -19.35
N GLY A 39 -22.88 5.98 -19.23
CA GLY A 39 -22.16 7.22 -18.87
C GLY A 39 -22.38 7.75 -17.45
N SER A 40 -23.10 7.01 -16.60
CA SER A 40 -23.66 7.53 -15.33
C SER A 40 -22.83 7.26 -14.07
N LYS A 41 -21.51 7.07 -14.18
CA LYS A 41 -20.62 7.28 -13.03
C LYS A 41 -19.68 8.41 -13.35
N GLU A 42 -19.90 9.53 -12.68
CA GLU A 42 -19.04 10.68 -12.74
C GLU A 42 -17.63 10.24 -12.35
N PRO A 43 -16.59 10.60 -13.11
CA PRO A 43 -15.19 10.41 -12.78
C PRO A 43 -14.84 10.64 -11.30
N PHE A 44 -15.51 11.62 -10.68
CA PHE A 44 -15.42 11.89 -9.25
C PHE A 44 -15.79 10.68 -8.38
N ASP A 45 -16.96 10.07 -8.60
CA ASP A 45 -17.41 8.91 -7.85
C ASP A 45 -16.45 7.72 -8.00
N LEU A 46 -15.94 7.50 -9.22
CA LEU A 46 -14.98 6.42 -9.47
C LEU A 46 -13.71 6.62 -8.63
N GLU A 47 -13.17 7.84 -8.65
CA GLU A 47 -11.98 8.20 -7.89
C GLU A 47 -12.22 8.11 -6.38
N MET A 48 -13.38 8.59 -5.88
CA MET A 48 -13.75 8.47 -4.47
C MET A 48 -13.85 7.00 -4.04
N ARG A 49 -14.43 6.13 -4.87
CA ARG A 49 -14.49 4.68 -4.59
C ARG A 49 -13.10 4.07 -4.48
N ARG A 50 -12.18 4.42 -5.40
CA ARG A 50 -10.78 3.97 -5.35
C ARG A 50 -10.10 4.44 -4.08
N ARG A 51 -10.21 5.73 -3.74
CA ARG A 51 -9.61 6.31 -2.53
C ARG A 51 -10.12 5.63 -1.26
N ILE A 52 -11.43 5.39 -1.14
CA ILE A 52 -12.03 4.71 0.03
C ILE A 52 -11.51 3.28 0.14
N TRP A 53 -11.56 2.50 -0.95
CA TRP A 53 -11.12 1.11 -0.92
C TRP A 53 -9.63 0.97 -0.55
N TRP A 54 -8.76 1.78 -1.15
CA TRP A 54 -7.34 1.76 -0.84
C TRP A 54 -7.03 2.28 0.58
N THR A 55 -7.85 3.19 1.11
CA THR A 55 -7.76 3.59 2.53
C THR A 55 -8.06 2.42 3.45
N LEU A 56 -9.08 1.62 3.14
CA LEU A 56 -9.37 0.39 3.91
C LEU A 56 -8.22 -0.61 3.84
N ILE A 57 -7.57 -0.77 2.68
CA ILE A 57 -6.37 -1.61 2.54
C ILE A 57 -5.25 -1.13 3.46
N VAL A 58 -4.97 0.18 3.48
CA VAL A 58 -3.96 0.75 4.37
C VAL A 58 -4.31 0.46 5.83
N LEU A 59 -5.55 0.74 6.24
CA LEU A 59 -5.99 0.54 7.63
C LEU A 59 -5.93 -0.93 8.06
N ASP A 60 -6.42 -1.85 7.24
CA ASP A 60 -6.38 -3.30 7.51
C ASP A 60 -4.93 -3.80 7.61
N THR A 61 -4.06 -3.37 6.68
CA THR A 61 -2.63 -3.70 6.72
C THR A 61 -1.97 -3.23 8.02
N ARG A 62 -2.20 -1.97 8.42
CA ARG A 62 -1.65 -1.42 9.67
C ARG A 62 -2.18 -2.13 10.91
N ALA A 63 -3.49 -2.35 10.98
CA ALA A 63 -4.11 -3.00 12.12
C ALA A 63 -3.63 -4.45 12.30
N SER A 64 -3.36 -5.15 11.20
CA SER A 64 -2.81 -6.51 11.20
C SER A 64 -1.33 -6.54 11.55
N GLU A 65 -0.54 -5.57 11.11
CA GLU A 65 0.87 -5.41 11.52
C GLU A 65 1.00 -5.18 13.03
N ASP A 66 0.20 -4.27 13.59
CA ASP A 66 0.20 -3.93 15.02
C ASP A 66 -0.19 -5.14 15.88
N ARG A 67 -1.08 -6.00 15.39
CA ARG A 67 -1.57 -7.17 16.14
C ARG A 67 -0.83 -8.46 15.80
N GLY A 68 -0.01 -8.47 14.75
CA GLY A 68 0.63 -9.68 14.23
C GLY A 68 -0.37 -10.70 13.66
N THR A 69 -1.46 -10.23 13.05
CA THR A 69 -2.51 -11.07 12.44
C THR A 69 -2.44 -11.03 10.92
N GLU A 70 -3.24 -11.85 10.24
CA GLU A 70 -3.48 -11.74 8.79
C GLU A 70 -4.35 -10.52 8.48
N THR A 71 -4.24 -9.99 7.26
CA THR A 71 -5.15 -8.96 6.74
C THR A 71 -6.48 -9.59 6.30
N MET A 72 -7.58 -8.87 6.48
CA MET A 72 -8.90 -9.31 6.00
C MET A 72 -9.06 -9.17 4.47
N ILE A 73 -8.31 -8.23 3.90
CA ILE A 73 -8.17 -8.05 2.46
C ILE A 73 -6.94 -8.81 2.01
N THR A 74 -7.11 -9.71 1.06
CA THR A 74 -6.02 -10.51 0.49
C THR A 74 -5.72 -10.06 -0.94
N ASP A 75 -4.49 -10.29 -1.38
CA ASP A 75 -4.12 -10.09 -2.79
C ASP A 75 -5.02 -10.95 -3.69
N GLY A 76 -5.48 -10.37 -4.81
CA GLY A 76 -6.44 -11.01 -5.72
C GLY A 76 -7.91 -10.99 -5.28
N SER A 77 -8.25 -10.50 -4.08
CA SER A 77 -9.65 -10.38 -3.64
C SER A 77 -10.39 -9.13 -4.15
N PHE A 78 -9.69 -8.27 -4.89
CA PHE A 78 -10.19 -7.01 -5.44
C PHE A 78 -9.51 -6.68 -6.77
N ASP A 79 -10.16 -5.88 -7.61
CA ASP A 79 -9.60 -5.38 -8.89
C ASP A 79 -9.53 -3.84 -8.96
N THR A 80 -9.89 -3.16 -7.87
CA THR A 80 -9.84 -1.70 -7.72
C THR A 80 -8.44 -1.15 -7.99
N LYS A 81 -8.33 -0.22 -8.95
CA LYS A 81 -7.06 0.41 -9.34
C LYS A 81 -6.61 1.43 -8.31
N MET A 82 -5.31 1.74 -8.30
CA MET A 82 -4.73 2.79 -7.46
C MET A 82 -5.42 4.13 -7.75
N PRO A 83 -5.73 4.98 -6.75
CA PRO A 83 -6.18 6.34 -6.98
C PRO A 83 -5.09 7.18 -7.65
N ALA A 84 -5.51 8.24 -8.32
CA ALA A 84 -4.61 9.12 -9.06
C ALA A 84 -3.81 10.05 -8.13
N ASN A 85 -2.56 10.33 -8.49
CA ASN A 85 -1.74 11.36 -7.84
C ASN A 85 -2.15 12.75 -8.37
N ILE A 86 -3.16 13.34 -7.76
CA ILE A 86 -3.70 14.66 -8.10
C ILE A 86 -3.93 15.51 -6.84
N ASN A 87 -4.08 16.82 -7.02
CA ASN A 87 -4.61 17.68 -5.97
C ASN A 87 -6.12 17.47 -5.85
N ASP A 88 -6.69 17.77 -4.67
CA ASP A 88 -8.14 17.63 -4.47
C ASP A 88 -8.94 18.59 -5.35
N GLU A 89 -8.34 19.72 -5.74
CA GLU A 89 -8.92 20.71 -6.66
C GLU A 89 -8.97 20.23 -8.12
N ASP A 90 -8.17 19.22 -8.49
CA ASP A 90 -8.09 18.72 -9.87
C ASP A 90 -9.31 17.85 -10.26
N ILE A 91 -10.17 17.48 -9.30
CA ILE A 91 -11.36 16.69 -9.54
C ILE A 91 -12.57 17.23 -8.79
N SER A 92 -13.72 17.28 -9.45
CA SER A 92 -14.98 17.72 -8.86
C SER A 92 -16.12 16.85 -9.36
N ILE A 93 -17.29 16.95 -8.72
CA ILE A 93 -18.53 16.27 -9.12
C ILE A 93 -18.81 16.48 -10.63
N ASN A 94 -18.56 17.69 -11.14
CA ASN A 94 -18.82 18.04 -12.55
C ASN A 94 -17.73 17.56 -13.54
N SER A 95 -16.68 16.88 -13.07
CA SER A 95 -15.60 16.41 -13.95
C SER A 95 -16.12 15.37 -14.92
N LYS A 96 -15.86 15.56 -16.22
CA LYS A 96 -16.33 14.66 -17.30
C LYS A 96 -15.33 13.57 -17.67
N THR A 97 -14.08 13.72 -17.26
CA THR A 97 -13.00 12.78 -17.53
C THR A 97 -12.32 12.36 -16.24
N LEU A 98 -11.73 11.16 -16.24
CA LEU A 98 -10.89 10.72 -15.13
C LEU A 98 -9.65 11.62 -15.01
N PRO A 99 -9.20 11.89 -13.77
CA PRO A 99 -7.99 12.64 -13.55
C PRO A 99 -6.79 11.88 -14.10
N VAL A 100 -5.80 12.63 -14.57
CA VAL A 100 -4.52 12.10 -15.03
C VAL A 100 -3.49 12.28 -13.92
N ASP A 101 -2.66 11.26 -13.70
CA ASP A 101 -1.58 11.33 -12.72
C ASP A 101 -0.64 12.52 -13.00
N ARG A 102 -0.38 13.32 -11.97
CA ARG A 102 0.62 14.38 -12.02
C ARG A 102 1.98 13.85 -11.63
N LEU A 103 3.02 14.47 -12.18
CA LEU A 103 4.39 14.33 -11.69
C LEU A 103 4.63 15.35 -10.57
N GLY A 104 5.45 14.98 -9.59
CA GLY A 104 5.74 15.78 -8.40
C GLY A 104 4.70 15.63 -7.28
N PHE A 105 4.85 16.46 -6.25
CA PHE A 105 4.00 16.42 -5.06
C PHE A 105 2.60 17.02 -5.29
N THR A 106 1.60 16.32 -4.77
CA THR A 106 0.18 16.70 -4.75
C THR A 106 -0.42 16.42 -3.37
N SER A 107 -1.67 16.85 -3.14
CA SER A 107 -2.44 16.48 -1.94
C SER A 107 -2.50 14.95 -1.74
N MET A 108 -2.56 14.17 -2.82
CA MET A 108 -2.65 12.71 -2.78
C MET A 108 -1.32 11.97 -2.61
N THR A 109 -0.16 12.64 -2.74
CA THR A 109 1.15 11.96 -2.75
C THR A 109 1.36 11.06 -1.54
N PHE A 110 1.08 11.55 -0.33
CA PHE A 110 1.27 10.75 0.88
C PHE A 110 0.38 9.50 0.89
N ALA A 111 -0.88 9.66 0.48
CA ALA A 111 -1.82 8.56 0.35
C ALA A 111 -1.33 7.55 -0.70
N CYS A 112 -0.96 7.98 -1.91
CA CYS A 112 -0.47 7.10 -2.96
C CYS A 112 0.79 6.31 -2.55
N ILE A 113 1.73 6.94 -1.84
CA ILE A 113 2.92 6.26 -1.30
C ILE A 113 2.50 5.20 -0.27
N THR A 114 1.69 5.55 0.72
CA THR A 114 1.26 4.61 1.78
C THR A 114 0.37 3.48 1.26
N MET A 115 -0.47 3.74 0.27
CA MET A 115 -1.29 2.76 -0.44
C MET A 115 -0.42 1.79 -1.25
N THR A 116 0.59 2.29 -1.96
CA THR A 116 1.56 1.44 -2.70
C THR A 116 2.30 0.51 -1.75
N VAL A 117 2.80 1.03 -0.62
CA VAL A 117 3.48 0.24 0.40
C VAL A 117 2.57 -0.82 0.99
N SER A 118 1.30 -0.49 1.27
CA SER A 118 0.32 -1.44 1.80
C SER A 118 -0.01 -2.53 0.77
N GLY A 119 -0.13 -2.18 -0.51
CA GLY A 119 -0.32 -3.16 -1.59
C GLY A 119 0.87 -4.12 -1.74
N ILE A 120 2.11 -3.62 -1.64
CA ILE A 120 3.30 -4.48 -1.60
C ILE A 120 3.29 -5.36 -0.35
N GLY A 121 2.94 -4.80 0.81
CA GLY A 121 2.80 -5.53 2.07
C GLY A 121 1.80 -6.68 1.98
N LEU A 122 0.63 -6.46 1.35
CA LEU A 122 -0.36 -7.51 1.09
C LEU A 122 0.22 -8.65 0.26
N ARG A 123 0.95 -8.34 -0.81
CA ARG A 123 1.58 -9.36 -1.67
C ARG A 123 2.69 -10.12 -0.95
N MET A 124 3.54 -9.41 -0.21
CA MET A 124 4.65 -10.03 0.52
C MET A 124 4.20 -10.98 1.63
N ASN A 125 3.08 -10.65 2.29
CA ASN A 125 2.46 -11.43 3.35
C ASN A 125 1.35 -12.35 2.82
N PHE A 126 1.12 -12.40 1.51
CA PHE A 126 0.11 -13.27 0.93
C PHE A 126 0.49 -14.72 1.18
N VAL A 127 -0.37 -15.42 1.91
CA VAL A 127 -0.30 -16.86 2.11
C VAL A 127 -1.35 -17.48 1.19
N PRO A 128 -0.95 -18.17 0.11
CA PRO A 128 -1.90 -18.81 -0.76
C PRO A 128 -2.72 -19.87 -0.01
N THR A 129 -4.02 -19.94 -0.28
CA THR A 129 -4.91 -20.94 0.32
C THR A 129 -4.59 -22.38 -0.14
N ARG A 130 -3.95 -22.52 -1.33
CA ARG A 130 -3.53 -23.81 -1.90
C ARG A 130 -2.06 -24.06 -1.57
N LEU A 131 -1.73 -25.29 -1.16
CA LEU A 131 -0.36 -25.70 -0.80
C LEU A 131 0.63 -25.54 -1.97
N ASP A 132 0.16 -25.72 -3.21
CA ASP A 132 0.99 -25.70 -4.42
C ASP A 132 1.10 -24.32 -5.07
N ALA A 133 0.44 -23.30 -4.51
CA ALA A 133 0.47 -21.98 -5.11
C ALA A 133 1.84 -21.29 -4.86
N PRO A 134 2.37 -20.60 -5.88
CA PRO A 134 3.71 -20.03 -5.83
C PRO A 134 3.79 -18.97 -4.73
N VAL A 135 4.79 -19.09 -3.87
CA VAL A 135 5.12 -18.11 -2.85
C VAL A 135 6.28 -17.26 -3.37
N LEU A 136 6.19 -15.94 -3.14
CA LEU A 136 7.23 -15.01 -3.55
C LEU A 136 8.57 -15.33 -2.89
N THR A 137 9.62 -15.45 -3.70
CA THR A 137 11.00 -15.61 -3.21
C THR A 137 11.51 -14.32 -2.57
N THR A 138 12.59 -14.41 -1.79
CA THR A 138 13.21 -13.22 -1.18
C THR A 138 13.64 -12.22 -2.25
N GLU A 139 14.20 -12.69 -3.36
CA GLU A 139 14.67 -11.88 -4.48
C GLU A 139 13.49 -11.15 -5.15
N GLN A 140 12.36 -11.83 -5.36
CA GLN A 140 11.15 -11.21 -5.91
C GLN A 140 10.60 -10.12 -4.97
N LYS A 141 10.66 -10.36 -3.65
CA LYS A 141 10.26 -9.35 -2.66
C LYS A 141 11.19 -8.14 -2.68
N GLU A 142 12.51 -8.34 -2.78
CA GLU A 142 13.49 -7.26 -2.90
C GLU A 142 13.31 -6.46 -4.19
N GLN A 143 13.00 -7.12 -5.31
CA GLN A 143 12.69 -6.45 -6.58
C GLN A 143 11.45 -5.54 -6.47
N MET A 144 10.40 -5.98 -5.77
CA MET A 144 9.22 -5.13 -5.53
C MET A 144 9.58 -3.89 -4.69
N ILE A 145 10.43 -4.03 -3.68
CA ILE A 145 10.87 -2.91 -2.84
C ILE A 145 11.70 -1.93 -3.67
N LYS A 146 12.63 -2.43 -4.49
CA LYS A 146 13.41 -1.60 -5.40
C LYS A 146 12.51 -0.85 -6.38
N GLY A 147 11.56 -1.54 -7.01
CA GLY A 147 10.59 -0.93 -7.91
C GLY A 147 9.73 0.15 -7.25
N PHE A 148 9.40 0.00 -5.97
CA PHE A 148 8.75 1.06 -5.19
C PHE A 148 9.64 2.30 -5.02
N THR A 149 10.89 2.12 -4.59
CA THR A 149 11.84 3.24 -4.44
C THR A 149 12.04 3.96 -5.77
N ASP A 150 12.29 3.22 -6.86
CA ASP A 150 12.48 3.78 -8.20
C ASP A 150 11.23 4.55 -8.67
N LYS A 151 10.03 4.02 -8.39
CA LYS A 151 8.76 4.71 -8.71
C LYS A 151 8.59 6.00 -7.91
N VAL A 152 8.90 5.99 -6.62
CA VAL A 152 8.78 7.19 -5.77
C VAL A 152 9.75 8.27 -6.24
N ASP A 153 10.99 7.90 -6.54
CA ASP A 153 12.00 8.85 -6.97
C ASP A 153 11.63 9.47 -8.32
N SER A 154 11.27 8.65 -9.31
CA SER A 154 10.90 9.12 -10.66
C SER A 154 9.60 9.91 -10.70
N THR A 155 8.59 9.54 -9.90
CA THR A 155 7.27 10.19 -9.94
C THR A 155 7.24 11.47 -9.11
N TYR A 156 7.87 11.47 -7.93
CA TYR A 156 7.71 12.55 -6.95
C TYR A 156 8.99 13.35 -6.74
N VAL A 157 10.16 12.72 -6.58
CA VAL A 157 11.39 13.42 -6.16
C VAL A 157 12.03 14.17 -7.32
N THR A 158 12.26 13.51 -8.45
CA THR A 158 12.96 14.10 -9.61
C THR A 158 12.18 15.25 -10.26
N CYS A 159 10.86 15.24 -10.14
CA CYS A 159 9.97 16.24 -10.74
C CYS A 159 9.56 17.38 -9.80
N SER A 160 10.05 17.38 -8.54
CA SER A 160 9.71 18.42 -7.56
C SER A 160 10.79 19.50 -7.48
N ASP A 161 10.38 20.72 -7.09
CA ASP A 161 11.30 21.83 -6.87
C ASP A 161 12.30 21.48 -5.75
N PRO A 162 13.62 21.59 -5.99
CA PRO A 162 14.65 21.36 -4.96
C PRO A 162 14.47 22.20 -3.69
N ASN A 163 13.81 23.36 -3.79
CA ASN A 163 13.57 24.26 -2.67
C ASN A 163 12.24 23.99 -1.93
N ASP A 164 11.44 23.04 -2.40
CA ASP A 164 10.18 22.69 -1.74
C ASP A 164 10.45 21.98 -0.39
N PRO A 165 10.01 22.55 0.75
CA PRO A 165 10.22 21.92 2.06
C PRO A 165 9.58 20.51 2.17
N ARG A 166 8.57 20.21 1.34
CA ARG A 166 7.92 18.90 1.29
C ARG A 166 8.85 17.80 0.75
N LEU A 167 9.85 18.16 -0.05
CA LEU A 167 10.84 17.23 -0.62
C LEU A 167 11.57 16.45 0.47
N TRP A 168 12.03 17.15 1.49
CA TRP A 168 12.70 16.53 2.63
C TRP A 168 11.78 15.55 3.35
N TRP A 169 10.53 15.95 3.61
CA TRP A 169 9.54 15.11 4.30
C TRP A 169 9.24 13.84 3.51
N PHE A 170 8.88 13.96 2.23
CA PHE A 170 8.53 12.82 1.39
C PHE A 170 9.72 11.88 1.15
N SER A 171 10.93 12.41 0.98
CA SER A 171 12.14 11.60 0.87
C SER A 171 12.43 10.82 2.16
N ARG A 172 12.23 11.42 3.34
CA ARG A 172 12.39 10.73 4.63
C ARG A 172 11.34 9.64 4.81
N VAL A 173 10.07 9.96 4.53
CA VAL A 173 8.96 9.00 4.64
C VAL A 173 9.15 7.82 3.68
N SER A 174 9.53 8.06 2.43
CA SER A 174 9.74 6.98 1.46
C SER A 174 10.84 6.03 1.90
N ARG A 175 11.99 6.54 2.34
CA ARG A 175 13.11 5.74 2.87
C ARG A 175 12.70 4.93 4.09
N LEU A 176 11.97 5.53 5.03
CA LEU A 176 11.45 4.82 6.21
C LEU A 176 10.51 3.67 5.81
N LEU A 177 9.65 3.88 4.81
CA LEU A 177 8.74 2.85 4.33
C LEU A 177 9.46 1.75 3.53
N SER A 178 10.46 2.08 2.71
CA SER A 178 11.33 1.09 2.05
C SER A 178 12.07 0.23 3.06
N LEU A 179 12.66 0.85 4.10
CA LEU A 179 13.32 0.13 5.19
C LEU A 179 12.33 -0.77 5.95
N LYS A 180 11.11 -0.30 6.21
CA LYS A 180 10.05 -1.10 6.84
C LYS A 180 9.74 -2.34 6.00
N LEU A 181 9.53 -2.18 4.69
CA LEU A 181 9.26 -3.31 3.79
C LEU A 181 10.45 -4.28 3.76
N TRP A 182 11.67 -3.77 3.73
CA TRP A 182 12.87 -4.59 3.80
C TRP A 182 12.97 -5.36 5.13
N LEU A 183 12.67 -4.73 6.27
CA LEU A 183 12.62 -5.45 7.54
C LEU A 183 11.56 -6.54 7.55
N ALA A 184 10.43 -6.34 6.85
CA ALA A 184 9.40 -7.36 6.71
C ALA A 184 9.83 -8.56 5.84
N THR A 185 10.83 -8.42 4.94
CA THR A 185 11.42 -9.59 4.26
C THR A 185 12.27 -10.42 5.19
N GLN A 186 13.06 -9.77 6.05
CA GLN A 186 14.01 -10.43 6.94
C GLN A 186 13.34 -11.02 8.19
N TYR A 187 12.30 -10.36 8.68
CA TYR A 187 11.58 -10.72 9.90
C TYR A 187 10.08 -10.85 9.61
N PRO A 188 9.66 -11.92 8.93
CA PRO A 188 8.25 -12.11 8.60
C PRO A 188 7.39 -12.13 9.86
N LEU A 189 6.28 -11.38 9.82
CA LEU A 189 5.35 -11.23 10.94
C LEU A 189 4.74 -12.57 11.38
N GLN A 190 4.70 -13.54 10.47
CA GLN A 190 4.22 -14.89 10.70
C GLN A 190 5.36 -15.88 10.54
N ARG A 191 5.63 -16.64 11.60
CA ARG A 191 6.67 -17.67 11.60
C ARG A 191 6.16 -18.88 10.82
N ARG A 192 6.41 -18.94 9.52
CA ARG A 192 6.19 -20.17 8.74
C ARG A 192 7.19 -21.23 9.24
N LYS A 193 6.72 -22.43 9.55
CA LYS A 193 7.53 -23.54 10.10
C LYS A 193 8.58 -24.12 9.12
N SER A 194 8.84 -23.50 7.97
CA SER A 194 9.77 -24.05 6.98
C SER A 194 10.49 -22.95 6.19
N THR A 195 11.54 -22.38 6.77
CA THR A 195 12.80 -22.02 6.06
C THR A 195 13.78 -21.40 7.06
N ASN A 196 14.69 -22.22 7.59
CA ASN A 196 15.89 -21.73 8.28
C ASN A 196 16.87 -21.16 7.25
N ARG A 197 16.69 -19.90 6.83
CA ARG A 197 17.78 -19.10 6.27
C ARG A 197 17.79 -17.73 6.91
N VAL A 198 18.44 -17.67 8.06
CA VAL A 198 18.92 -16.41 8.64
C VAL A 198 20.14 -16.00 7.82
N LEU A 199 20.04 -14.91 7.05
CA LEU A 199 21.22 -14.33 6.40
C LEU A 199 22.25 -13.94 7.48
N PRO A 200 23.57 -14.13 7.24
CA PRO A 200 24.59 -13.69 8.18
C PRO A 200 24.45 -12.19 8.45
N ARG A 201 24.41 -11.79 9.74
CA ARG A 201 24.09 -10.41 10.19
C ARG A 201 24.79 -9.29 9.40
N GLY A 202 26.01 -9.52 8.91
CA GLY A 202 26.81 -8.54 8.16
C GLY A 202 26.37 -8.27 6.71
N GLN A 203 25.74 -9.23 6.01
CA GLN A 203 25.22 -9.00 4.65
C GLN A 203 23.91 -8.21 4.67
N SER A 204 23.05 -8.48 5.66
CA SER A 204 21.77 -7.77 5.83
C SER A 204 21.95 -6.26 6.01
N LEU A 205 22.99 -5.84 6.76
CA LEU A 205 23.28 -4.44 7.05
C LEU A 205 23.79 -3.69 5.80
N ARG A 206 24.61 -4.32 4.97
CA ARG A 206 25.09 -3.74 3.71
C ARG A 206 23.97 -3.55 2.69
N THR A 207 23.06 -4.51 2.57
CA THR A 207 21.91 -4.40 1.68
C THR A 207 20.92 -3.35 2.17
N ALA A 208 20.68 -3.25 3.49
CA ALA A 208 19.87 -2.17 4.06
C ALA A 208 20.45 -0.77 3.79
N MET A 209 21.77 -0.62 3.86
CA MET A 209 22.44 0.64 3.51
C MET A 209 22.28 1.03 2.04
N ALA A 210 22.09 0.08 1.12
CA ALA A 210 21.81 0.38 -0.29
C ALA A 210 20.40 0.97 -0.50
N PHE A 211 19.52 0.88 0.50
CA PHE A 211 18.18 1.47 0.48
C PHE A 211 18.07 2.78 1.30
N LEU A 212 19.15 3.22 1.97
CA LEU A 212 19.22 4.44 2.78
C LEU A 212 19.88 5.60 2.03
#